data_AF-A0A175YME5-F1
#
_entry.id   AF-A0A175YME5-F1
#
_cell.length_a   1.000
_cell.length_b   1.000
_cell.length_c   1.000
_cell.angle_alpha   90.00
_cell.angle_beta   90.00
_cell.angle_gamma   90.00
#
_symmetry.space_group_name_H-M   'P 1'
#
loop_
_entity.id
_entity.type
_entity.pdbx_description
1 polymer ?
#
loop_
_entity_poly.entity_id
_entity_poly.type
_entity_poly.pdbx_seq_one_letter_code
_entity_poly.pdbx_strand_id
1 'polypeptide(L)'
;MVIFTQALKSCNDVFWSVRGGIALNYGIVLAWQIKLVPVPGTVTVSNVKRKIEQNATNLVHKYQTFAPSTNRNLFLRAQISPENLNTDGRKKTVAVYFQALYLGKASGVEKIMQNSFPELGLVNQDCLEISWAKSALWFAGDVGFPKGDSLQQLLNRGLAPEQYIKAKSDYIEEPTSIKGLEQIWLRLMEMEQGATNLVMIPYAGKMSTILEGVIPFPHRAGHLYMLLQEVYWNGNTRVDFQNKRLSWLRSLSNDLSPYVSSNPRRSYINYNDLDLGVGNSSYEEAST
;
A
#
# COMPACT_ATOMS: atom_id res chain seq x y z
N MET A 1 -3.52 35.05 3.53
CA MET A 1 -2.44 34.17 3.02
C MET A 1 -1.82 33.46 4.21
N VAL A 2 -2.17 32.20 4.45
CA VAL A 2 -1.57 31.43 5.56
C VAL A 2 -0.60 30.44 4.95
N ILE A 3 0.69 30.77 5.06
CA ILE A 3 1.78 29.84 4.79
C ILE A 3 2.02 29.12 6.12
N PHE A 4 1.68 27.83 6.18
CA PHE A 4 1.92 27.02 7.37
C PHE A 4 3.43 26.76 7.49
N THR A 5 4.09 27.60 8.28
CA THR A 5 5.49 27.44 8.66
C THR A 5 5.59 26.89 10.07
N GLN A 6 6.74 26.31 10.39
CA GLN A 6 7.11 25.90 11.76
C GLN A 6 7.11 27.09 12.77
N ALA A 7 6.93 28.32 12.30
CA ALA A 7 7.00 29.56 13.07
C ALA A 7 5.64 30.11 13.53
N LEU A 8 4.50 29.53 13.13
CA LEU A 8 3.18 29.89 13.71
C LEU A 8 3.01 29.24 15.08
N LYS A 9 3.77 29.73 16.07
CA LYS A 9 3.67 29.36 17.48
C LYS A 9 2.31 29.70 18.12
N SER A 10 1.42 30.41 17.42
CA SER A 10 0.08 30.78 17.91
C SER A 10 -1.06 29.86 17.44
N CYS A 11 -0.81 28.86 16.56
CA CYS A 11 -1.82 27.87 16.15
C CYS A 11 -1.19 26.48 15.98
N ASN A 12 -0.55 25.95 17.03
CA ASN A 12 -0.02 24.58 17.05
C ASN A 12 -1.06 23.55 16.60
N ASP A 13 -2.33 23.76 16.97
CA ASP A 13 -3.43 22.83 16.69
C ASP A 13 -3.76 22.77 15.19
N VAL A 14 -3.82 23.89 14.48
CA VAL A 14 -4.10 23.88 13.03
C VAL A 14 -2.93 23.26 12.27
N PHE A 15 -1.68 23.62 12.62
CA PHE A 15 -0.51 23.02 11.98
C PHE A 15 -0.38 21.51 12.26
N TRP A 16 -0.82 21.06 13.43
CA TRP A 16 -0.97 19.66 13.73
C TRP A 16 -2.05 19.02 12.85
N SER A 17 -3.26 19.60 12.81
CA SER A 17 -4.42 19.09 12.09
C SER A 17 -4.19 18.88 10.59
N VAL A 18 -3.48 19.78 9.92
CA VAL A 18 -3.22 19.66 8.47
C VAL A 18 -2.17 18.60 8.11
N ARG A 19 -1.37 18.11 9.08
CA ARG A 19 -0.28 17.14 8.85
C ARG A 19 -0.72 15.69 9.03
N GLY A 20 -1.88 15.33 8.50
CA GLY A 20 -2.40 13.96 8.56
C GLY A 20 -3.91 13.89 8.75
N GLY A 21 -4.54 15.00 9.13
CA GLY A 21 -5.99 15.18 8.98
C GLY A 21 -6.34 15.59 7.56
N ILE A 22 -7.65 15.65 7.28
CA ILE A 22 -8.15 16.19 6.01
C ILE A 22 -7.96 17.71 6.05
N ALA A 23 -6.93 18.22 5.36
CA ALA A 23 -6.58 19.64 5.38
C ALA A 23 -7.76 20.54 4.96
N LEU A 24 -8.64 20.06 4.07
CA LEU A 24 -9.84 20.79 3.62
C LEU A 24 -10.78 21.16 4.76
N ASN A 25 -10.79 20.42 5.87
CA ASN A 25 -11.59 20.73 7.06
C ASN A 25 -11.05 21.95 7.82
N TYR A 26 -9.83 22.39 7.51
CA TYR A 26 -9.12 23.46 8.24
C TYR A 26 -8.71 24.63 7.33
N GLY A 27 -9.05 24.57 6.03
CA GLY A 27 -8.80 25.64 5.06
C GLY A 27 -8.11 25.17 3.78
N ILE A 28 -7.62 26.13 3.00
CA ILE A 28 -6.93 25.89 1.73
C ILE A 28 -5.42 25.96 1.94
N VAL A 29 -4.74 24.83 1.72
CA VAL A 29 -3.27 24.77 1.77
C VAL A 29 -2.70 25.31 0.47
N LEU A 30 -1.95 26.42 0.56
CA LEU A 30 -1.31 27.05 -0.61
C LEU A 30 0.08 26.50 -0.91
N ALA A 31 0.83 26.11 0.12
CA ALA A 31 2.19 25.62 0.00
C ALA A 31 2.59 24.77 1.21
N TRP A 32 3.54 23.86 1.00
CA TRP A 32 4.23 23.10 2.04
C TRP A 32 5.71 23.45 2.08
N GLN A 33 6.22 23.76 3.27
CA GLN A 33 7.67 23.77 3.49
C GLN A 33 8.12 22.36 3.86
N ILE A 34 8.76 21.67 2.92
CA ILE A 34 9.22 20.29 3.12
C ILE A 34 10.66 20.25 3.63
N LYS A 35 10.95 19.29 4.51
CA LYS A 35 12.32 18.96 4.92
C LYS A 35 12.81 17.78 4.09
N LEU A 36 13.85 18.01 3.29
CA LEU A 36 14.48 16.94 2.51
C LEU A 36 15.15 15.92 3.44
N VAL A 37 15.19 14.67 2.99
CA VAL A 37 15.85 13.56 3.69
C VAL A 37 17.02 13.04 2.85
N PRO A 38 18.12 12.62 3.48
CA PRO A 38 19.24 12.06 2.76
C PRO A 38 18.86 10.69 2.17
N VAL A 39 19.25 10.46 0.92
CA VAL A 39 19.15 9.18 0.23
C VAL A 39 20.51 8.85 -0.40
N PRO A 40 20.92 7.58 -0.44
CA PRO A 40 22.15 7.20 -1.11
C PRO A 40 22.05 7.46 -2.62
N GLY A 41 23.19 7.72 -3.28
CA GLY A 41 23.23 7.92 -4.73
C GLY A 41 22.76 6.70 -5.52
N THR A 42 22.89 5.51 -4.93
CA THR A 42 22.41 4.23 -5.46
C THR A 42 21.50 3.57 -4.43
N VAL A 43 20.32 3.14 -4.90
CA VAL A 43 19.38 2.27 -4.20
C VAL A 43 19.20 0.98 -5.00
N THR A 44 18.64 -0.04 -4.38
CA THR A 44 18.30 -1.30 -5.04
C THR A 44 16.80 -1.50 -5.05
N VAL A 45 16.24 -1.91 -6.19
CA VAL A 45 14.87 -2.41 -6.29
C VAL A 45 14.86 -3.85 -6.76
N SER A 46 13.84 -4.62 -6.41
CA SER A 46 13.65 -5.99 -6.89
C SER A 46 12.17 -6.36 -6.89
N ASN A 47 11.79 -7.32 -7.72
CA ASN A 47 10.43 -7.88 -7.75
C ASN A 47 10.48 -9.40 -7.90
N VAL A 48 10.13 -10.13 -6.84
CA VAL A 48 10.09 -11.59 -6.85
C VAL A 48 8.64 -12.05 -6.87
N LYS A 49 8.26 -12.77 -7.92
CA LYS A 49 6.92 -13.35 -8.08
C LYS A 49 6.87 -14.78 -7.57
N ARG A 50 5.83 -15.11 -6.81
CA ARG A 50 5.50 -16.47 -6.36
C ARG A 50 4.02 -16.73 -6.49
N LYS A 51 3.64 -17.88 -7.06
CA LYS A 51 2.25 -18.35 -7.10
C LYS A 51 1.95 -19.29 -5.93
N ILE A 52 0.68 -19.60 -5.66
CA ILE A 52 0.29 -20.58 -4.63
C ILE A 52 1.05 -21.90 -4.81
N GLU A 53 1.16 -22.38 -6.05
CA GLU A 53 1.85 -23.61 -6.43
C GLU A 53 3.37 -23.56 -6.16
N GLN A 54 3.92 -22.36 -5.97
CA GLN A 54 5.31 -22.07 -5.65
C GLN A 54 5.48 -21.67 -4.19
N ASN A 55 4.66 -22.24 -3.30
CA ASN A 55 4.71 -22.03 -1.85
C ASN A 55 4.36 -20.60 -1.38
N ALA A 56 3.66 -19.80 -2.19
CA ALA A 56 3.38 -18.40 -1.86
C ALA A 56 2.64 -18.21 -0.52
N THR A 57 1.74 -19.13 -0.14
CA THR A 57 1.01 -19.03 1.14
C THR A 57 1.95 -19.02 2.35
N ASN A 58 2.92 -19.95 2.38
CA ASN A 58 3.91 -20.01 3.47
C ASN A 58 4.87 -18.81 3.44
N LEU A 59 5.21 -18.32 2.24
CA LEU A 59 6.02 -17.12 2.09
C LEU A 59 5.29 -15.88 2.62
N VAL A 60 4.00 -15.70 2.29
CA VAL A 60 3.18 -14.61 2.84
C VAL A 60 3.07 -14.75 4.35
N HIS A 61 2.86 -15.97 4.86
CA HIS A 61 2.79 -16.21 6.30
C HIS A 61 4.08 -15.76 7.03
N LYS A 62 5.26 -16.13 6.51
CA LYS A 62 6.57 -15.69 7.03
C LYS A 62 6.78 -14.18 6.87
N TYR A 63 6.39 -13.63 5.71
CA TYR A 63 6.50 -12.21 5.39
C TYR A 63 5.81 -11.31 6.43
N GLN A 64 4.64 -11.71 6.96
CA GLN A 64 3.88 -10.92 7.94
C GLN A 64 4.69 -10.56 9.19
N THR A 65 5.67 -11.37 9.57
CA THR A 65 6.55 -11.10 10.73
C THR A 65 7.92 -10.56 10.31
N PHE A 66 8.46 -11.02 9.17
CA PHE A 66 9.74 -10.55 8.66
C PHE A 66 9.70 -9.08 8.22
N ALA A 67 8.75 -8.70 7.38
CA ALA A 67 8.73 -7.38 6.75
C ALA A 67 8.67 -6.21 7.77
N PRO A 68 7.87 -6.25 8.85
CA PRO A 68 7.91 -5.19 9.86
C PRO A 68 9.17 -5.20 10.75
N SER A 69 9.84 -6.35 10.91
CA SER A 69 11.01 -6.49 11.79
C SER A 69 12.35 -6.36 11.08
N THR A 70 12.35 -6.25 9.75
CA THR A 70 13.56 -6.24 8.95
C THR A 70 14.38 -4.96 9.11
N ASN A 71 15.55 -4.92 8.46
CA ASN A 71 16.44 -3.77 8.48
C ASN A 71 15.69 -2.50 8.02
N ARG A 72 15.83 -1.39 8.76
CA ARG A 72 15.19 -0.09 8.45
C ARG A 72 15.46 0.46 7.04
N ASN A 73 16.50 -0.01 6.36
CA ASN A 73 16.83 0.39 5.00
C ASN A 73 16.12 -0.47 3.94
N LEU A 74 15.52 -1.60 4.31
CA LEU A 74 14.75 -2.49 3.44
C LEU A 74 13.26 -2.24 3.64
N PHE A 75 12.62 -1.71 2.61
CA PHE A 75 11.18 -1.76 2.46
C PHE A 75 10.84 -2.94 1.55
N LEU A 76 9.95 -3.83 1.98
CA LEU A 76 9.47 -4.96 1.18
C LEU A 76 7.95 -4.99 1.26
N ARG A 77 7.25 -4.66 0.18
CA ARG A 77 5.78 -4.81 0.10
C ARG A 77 5.40 -6.09 -0.64
N ALA A 78 4.19 -6.58 -0.40
CA ALA A 78 3.59 -7.67 -1.18
C ALA A 78 2.35 -7.16 -1.92
N GLN A 79 2.34 -7.25 -3.25
CA GLN A 79 1.14 -7.08 -4.07
C GLN A 79 0.58 -8.44 -4.43
N ILE A 80 -0.75 -8.59 -4.36
CA ILE A 80 -1.38 -9.91 -4.41
C ILE A 80 -2.62 -9.84 -5.28
N SER A 81 -2.63 -10.62 -6.35
CA SER A 81 -3.67 -10.56 -7.36
C SER A 81 -3.98 -11.95 -7.92
N PRO A 82 -5.23 -12.21 -8.35
CA PRO A 82 -5.55 -13.43 -9.08
C PRO A 82 -4.91 -13.41 -10.48
N GLU A 83 -4.48 -14.58 -10.94
CA GLU A 83 -3.95 -14.79 -12.28
C GLU A 83 -4.56 -16.02 -12.94
N ASN A 84 -4.73 -15.95 -14.26
CA ASN A 84 -5.13 -17.09 -15.05
C ASN A 84 -3.94 -18.03 -15.26
N LEU A 85 -4.14 -19.33 -15.01
CA LEU A 85 -3.17 -20.39 -15.32
C LEU A 85 -3.28 -20.86 -16.77
N ASN A 86 -4.39 -20.56 -17.43
CA ASN A 86 -4.68 -20.97 -18.80
C ASN A 86 -5.38 -19.85 -19.56
N THR A 87 -5.34 -19.92 -20.90
CA THR A 87 -5.82 -18.85 -21.79
C THR A 87 -7.33 -18.62 -21.70
N ASP A 88 -8.12 -19.62 -21.33
CA ASP A 88 -9.58 -19.51 -21.19
C ASP A 88 -10.03 -18.90 -19.84
N GLY A 89 -9.09 -18.65 -18.91
CA GLY A 89 -9.36 -18.04 -17.60
C GLY A 89 -10.17 -18.90 -16.61
N ARG A 90 -10.41 -20.19 -16.91
CA ARG A 90 -11.17 -21.11 -16.04
C ARG A 90 -10.34 -21.64 -14.89
N LYS A 91 -9.02 -21.75 -15.05
CA LYS A 91 -8.10 -22.11 -13.97
C LYS A 91 -7.38 -20.86 -13.51
N LYS A 92 -7.49 -20.55 -12.23
CA LYS A 92 -6.86 -19.39 -11.61
C LYS A 92 -5.95 -19.82 -10.47
N THR A 93 -5.01 -18.95 -10.16
CA THR A 93 -4.16 -18.99 -8.98
C THR A 93 -4.11 -17.59 -8.38
N VAL A 94 -3.41 -17.44 -7.26
CA VAL A 94 -3.00 -16.14 -6.74
C VAL A 94 -1.50 -15.99 -6.93
N ALA A 95 -1.09 -14.85 -7.48
CA ALA A 95 0.30 -14.44 -7.55
C ALA A 95 0.59 -13.37 -6.50
N VAL A 96 1.73 -13.54 -5.83
CA VAL A 96 2.29 -12.57 -4.89
C VAL A 96 3.58 -12.02 -5.47
N TYR A 97 3.65 -10.70 -5.56
CA TYR A 97 4.79 -9.93 -6.02
C TYR A 97 5.44 -9.25 -4.81
N PHE A 98 6.59 -9.77 -4.39
CA PHE A 98 7.39 -9.23 -3.32
C PHE A 98 8.34 -8.17 -3.88
N GLN A 99 8.02 -6.90 -3.62
CA GLN A 99 8.70 -5.75 -4.21
C GLN A 99 9.52 -5.02 -3.16
N ALA A 100 10.83 -4.92 -3.40
CA ALA A 100 11.75 -4.29 -2.47
C ALA A 100 12.21 -2.92 -2.94
N LEU A 101 12.41 -2.02 -1.97
CA LEU A 101 13.30 -0.86 -2.08
C LEU A 101 14.32 -0.95 -0.95
N TYR A 102 15.60 -0.99 -1.30
CA TYR A 102 16.69 -0.99 -0.34
C TYR A 102 17.56 0.25 -0.50
N LEU A 103 17.77 0.98 0.60
CA LEU A 103 18.66 2.13 0.66
C LEU A 103 20.12 1.66 0.77
N GLY A 104 20.63 1.10 -0.32
CA GLY A 104 21.99 0.57 -0.42
C GLY A 104 22.19 -0.20 -1.73
N LYS A 105 23.20 -1.08 -1.73
CA LYS A 105 23.55 -1.98 -2.84
C LYS A 105 22.87 -3.34 -2.74
N ALA A 106 22.80 -4.06 -3.85
CA ALA A 106 22.12 -5.35 -3.95
C ALA A 106 22.69 -6.42 -3.03
N SER A 107 24.00 -6.39 -2.77
CA SER A 107 24.65 -7.30 -1.80
C SER A 107 24.10 -7.15 -0.37
N GLY A 108 23.62 -5.95 0.00
CA GLY A 108 22.95 -5.72 1.28
C GLY A 108 21.58 -6.41 1.35
N VAL A 109 20.82 -6.40 0.26
CA VAL A 109 19.54 -7.10 0.14
C VAL A 109 19.78 -8.60 0.28
N GLU A 110 20.68 -9.17 -0.52
CA GLU A 110 21.02 -10.59 -0.50
C GLU A 110 21.40 -11.05 0.92
N LYS A 111 22.27 -10.30 1.60
CA LYS A 111 22.67 -10.60 2.98
C LYS A 111 21.49 -10.59 3.97
N ILE A 112 20.57 -9.63 3.86
CA ILE A 112 19.38 -9.57 4.72
C ILE A 112 18.48 -10.78 4.44
N MET A 113 18.23 -11.07 3.16
CA MET A 113 17.35 -12.15 2.75
C MET A 113 17.91 -13.51 3.17
N GLN A 114 19.20 -13.80 2.93
CA GLN A 114 19.83 -15.05 3.35
C GLN A 114 19.75 -15.31 4.86
N ASN A 115 19.84 -14.26 5.68
CA ASN A 115 19.86 -14.39 7.15
C ASN A 115 18.45 -14.49 7.77
N SER A 116 17.44 -13.90 7.14
CA SER A 116 16.16 -13.63 7.83
C SER A 116 14.92 -14.04 7.04
N PHE A 117 15.04 -14.21 5.72
CA PHE A 117 13.97 -14.71 4.86
C PHE A 117 14.50 -15.47 3.62
N PRO A 118 15.38 -16.48 3.82
CA PRO A 118 16.01 -17.20 2.71
C PRO A 118 15.01 -17.94 1.83
N GLU A 119 13.86 -18.32 2.38
CA GLU A 119 12.81 -19.07 1.70
C GLU A 119 12.19 -18.29 0.53
N LEU A 120 12.25 -16.95 0.55
CA LEU A 120 11.79 -16.15 -0.58
C LEU A 120 12.67 -16.37 -1.82
N GLY A 121 13.94 -16.71 -1.62
CA GLY A 121 14.90 -16.96 -2.70
C GLY A 121 15.21 -15.71 -3.55
N LEU A 122 15.14 -14.53 -2.94
CA LEU A 122 15.56 -13.28 -3.58
C LEU A 122 17.09 -13.22 -3.59
N VAL A 123 17.67 -13.16 -4.79
CA VAL A 123 19.12 -13.12 -5.01
C VAL A 123 19.54 -11.81 -5.70
N ASN A 124 20.85 -11.60 -5.79
CA ASN A 124 21.42 -10.39 -6.41
C ASN A 124 21.00 -10.22 -7.88
N GLN A 125 20.81 -11.32 -8.61
CA GLN A 125 20.35 -11.30 -10.01
C GLN A 125 18.91 -10.79 -10.16
N ASP A 126 18.09 -10.82 -9.10
CA ASP A 126 16.74 -10.26 -9.09
C ASP A 126 16.74 -8.74 -8.81
N CYS A 127 17.90 -8.18 -8.49
CA CYS A 127 18.07 -6.81 -8.05
C CYS A 127 18.49 -5.89 -9.19
N LEU A 128 18.00 -4.65 -9.14
CA LEU A 128 18.36 -3.57 -10.04
C LEU A 128 18.85 -2.37 -9.22
N GLU A 129 20.10 -1.97 -9.44
CA GLU A 129 20.69 -0.78 -8.81
C GLU A 129 20.43 0.48 -9.65
N ILE A 130 19.76 1.45 -9.05
CA ILE A 130 19.32 2.70 -9.70
C ILE A 130 19.43 3.88 -8.75
N SER A 131 19.29 5.10 -9.26
CA SER A 131 19.10 6.28 -8.40
C SER A 131 17.76 6.22 -7.68
N TRP A 132 17.65 6.87 -6.51
CA TRP A 132 16.39 6.96 -5.77
C TRP A 132 15.23 7.53 -6.63
N ALA A 133 15.47 8.56 -7.43
CA ALA A 133 14.45 9.15 -8.30
C ALA A 133 13.90 8.15 -9.34
N LYS A 134 14.76 7.30 -9.92
CA LYS A 134 14.34 6.24 -10.84
C LYS A 134 13.54 5.14 -10.15
N SER A 135 13.77 4.89 -8.85
CA SER A 135 12.93 3.92 -8.11
C SER A 135 11.47 4.37 -8.03
N ALA A 136 11.20 5.68 -7.98
CA ALA A 136 9.83 6.19 -8.03
C ALA A 136 9.11 5.81 -9.34
N LEU A 137 9.80 5.92 -10.48
CA LEU A 137 9.29 5.46 -11.78
C LEU A 137 9.10 3.94 -11.82
N TRP A 138 10.05 3.19 -11.24
CA TRP A 138 9.98 1.73 -11.17
C TRP A 138 8.71 1.26 -10.45
N PHE A 139 8.39 1.84 -9.29
CA PHE A 139 7.15 1.53 -8.55
C PHE A 139 5.89 2.08 -9.23
N ALA A 140 5.99 3.19 -9.96
CA ALA A 140 4.85 3.73 -10.72
C ALA A 140 4.43 2.82 -11.89
N GLY A 141 5.36 2.02 -12.43
CA GLY A 141 5.07 1.04 -13.47
C GLY A 141 4.00 0.01 -13.07
N ASP A 142 3.82 -0.27 -11.77
CA ASP A 142 2.80 -1.19 -11.29
C ASP A 142 1.37 -0.69 -11.53
N VAL A 143 1.18 0.64 -11.56
CA VAL A 143 -0.11 1.27 -11.85
C VAL A 143 -0.17 1.75 -13.31
N GLY A 144 0.56 1.07 -14.20
CA GLY A 144 0.46 1.27 -15.65
C GLY A 144 1.20 2.46 -16.23
N PHE A 145 2.10 3.11 -15.47
CA PHE A 145 2.98 4.11 -16.06
C PHE A 145 3.89 3.47 -17.12
N PRO A 146 4.15 4.17 -18.25
CA PRO A 146 5.02 3.63 -19.29
C PRO A 146 6.40 3.32 -18.73
N LYS A 147 6.90 2.11 -19.02
CA LYS A 147 8.26 1.70 -18.69
C LYS A 147 9.23 2.55 -19.51
N GLY A 148 9.67 3.66 -18.95
CA GLY A 148 10.68 4.55 -19.51
C GLY A 148 11.72 4.90 -18.46
N ASP A 149 12.95 5.10 -18.91
CA ASP A 149 14.08 5.43 -18.02
C ASP A 149 14.24 6.94 -17.77
N SER A 150 13.43 7.76 -18.45
CA SER A 150 13.57 9.22 -18.42
C SER A 150 12.83 9.82 -17.23
N LEU A 151 13.58 10.50 -16.36
CA LEU A 151 13.02 11.26 -15.24
C LEU A 151 12.04 12.37 -15.69
N GLN A 152 12.07 12.77 -16.98
CA GLN A 152 11.10 13.71 -17.54
C GLN A 152 9.66 13.21 -17.45
N GLN A 153 9.45 11.88 -17.37
CA GLN A 153 8.12 11.30 -17.16
C GLN A 153 7.50 11.75 -15.83
N LEU A 154 8.30 12.06 -14.79
CA LEU A 154 7.80 12.59 -13.51
C LEU A 154 7.17 13.97 -13.63
N LEU A 155 7.44 14.70 -14.72
CA LEU A 155 6.84 16.02 -14.99
C LEU A 155 5.53 15.91 -15.80
N ASN A 156 5.23 14.74 -16.36
CA ASN A 156 4.08 14.56 -17.24
C ASN A 156 2.85 14.09 -16.45
N ARG A 157 1.86 14.99 -16.34
CA ARG A 157 0.59 14.75 -15.63
C ARG A 157 -0.41 13.87 -16.40
N GLY A 158 -0.17 13.60 -17.68
CA GLY A 158 -1.06 12.83 -18.55
C GLY A 158 -0.69 11.36 -18.73
N LEU A 159 0.30 10.84 -17.97
CA LEU A 159 0.76 9.46 -18.11
C LEU A 159 -0.03 8.44 -17.27
N ALA A 160 -0.86 8.90 -16.34
CA ALA A 160 -1.66 8.00 -15.52
C ALA A 160 -2.70 7.28 -16.42
N PRO A 161 -2.84 5.95 -16.32
CA PRO A 161 -3.85 5.25 -17.10
C PRO A 161 -5.25 5.63 -16.63
N GLU A 162 -6.19 5.64 -17.57
CA GLU A 162 -7.61 5.83 -17.26
C GLU A 162 -8.16 4.55 -16.62
N GLN A 163 -8.09 4.48 -15.29
CA GLN A 163 -8.57 3.36 -14.48
C GLN A 163 -9.40 3.90 -13.32
N TYR A 164 -10.61 3.35 -13.17
CA TYR A 164 -11.50 3.63 -12.04
C TYR A 164 -11.21 2.64 -10.93
N ILE A 165 -11.20 3.12 -9.69
CA ILE A 165 -10.77 2.36 -8.51
C ILE A 165 -11.77 2.55 -7.39
N LYS A 166 -12.15 1.47 -6.71
CA LYS A 166 -12.68 1.52 -5.33
C LYS A 166 -11.65 0.87 -4.42
N ALA A 167 -11.27 1.58 -3.36
CA ALA A 167 -10.32 1.10 -2.37
C ALA A 167 -10.97 1.01 -0.97
N LYS A 168 -10.43 0.12 -0.15
CA LYS A 168 -10.61 0.03 1.30
C LYS A 168 -9.25 -0.20 1.95
N SER A 169 -9.11 0.13 3.23
CA SER A 169 -7.87 -0.12 3.96
C SER A 169 -8.11 -0.61 5.37
N ASP A 170 -7.23 -1.50 5.81
CA ASP A 170 -7.22 -2.09 7.14
C ASP A 170 -5.81 -2.10 7.72
N TYR A 171 -5.71 -2.20 9.04
CA TYR A 171 -4.45 -2.41 9.76
C TYR A 171 -4.43 -3.78 10.41
N ILE A 172 -3.31 -4.48 10.29
CA ILE A 172 -3.13 -5.82 10.83
C ILE A 172 -2.18 -5.73 12.02
N GLU A 173 -2.56 -6.34 13.13
CA GLU A 173 -1.83 -6.32 14.41
C GLU A 173 -1.19 -7.68 14.72
N GLU A 174 -1.79 -8.77 14.23
CA GLU A 174 -1.30 -10.14 14.40
C GLU A 174 -1.23 -10.89 13.07
N PRO A 175 -0.28 -11.83 12.88
CA PRO A 175 -0.18 -12.57 11.62
C PRO A 175 -1.44 -13.39 11.32
N THR A 176 -1.98 -13.25 10.11
CA THR A 176 -3.05 -14.11 9.62
C THR A 176 -2.51 -15.52 9.44
N SER A 177 -3.20 -16.51 10.01
CA SER A 177 -2.82 -17.93 9.89
C SER A 177 -2.81 -18.41 8.43
N ILE A 178 -2.07 -19.48 8.13
CA ILE A 178 -2.06 -20.12 6.80
C ILE A 178 -3.48 -20.42 6.32
N LYS A 179 -4.33 -21.00 7.17
CA LYS A 179 -5.73 -21.29 6.83
C LYS A 179 -6.52 -20.01 6.51
N GLY A 180 -6.28 -18.92 7.25
CA GLY A 180 -6.88 -17.61 6.97
C GLY A 180 -6.45 -17.07 5.61
N LEU A 181 -5.15 -17.14 5.29
CA LEU A 181 -4.61 -16.75 3.97
C LEU A 181 -5.23 -17.59 2.84
N GLU A 182 -5.40 -18.91 3.04
CA GLU A 182 -6.07 -19.79 2.07
C GLU A 182 -7.51 -19.35 1.79
N GLN A 183 -8.26 -18.93 2.82
CA GLN A 183 -9.61 -18.39 2.59
C GLN A 183 -9.57 -17.09 1.78
N ILE A 184 -8.61 -16.20 2.06
CA ILE A 184 -8.42 -14.96 1.29
C ILE A 184 -8.09 -15.30 -0.18
N TRP A 185 -7.25 -16.32 -0.43
CA TRP A 185 -6.92 -16.76 -1.79
C TRP A 185 -8.15 -17.26 -2.55
N LEU A 186 -9.03 -18.04 -1.92
CA LEU A 186 -10.27 -18.49 -2.53
C LEU A 186 -11.13 -17.31 -2.99
N ARG A 187 -11.26 -16.27 -2.15
CA ARG A 187 -11.99 -15.05 -2.49
C ARG A 187 -11.35 -14.29 -3.66
N LEU A 188 -10.03 -14.16 -3.69
CA LEU A 188 -9.34 -13.49 -4.81
C LEU A 188 -9.56 -14.20 -6.14
N MET A 189 -9.59 -15.54 -6.16
CA MET A 189 -9.81 -16.30 -7.40
C MET A 189 -11.23 -16.17 -7.97
N GLU A 190 -12.20 -15.64 -7.22
CA GLU A 190 -13.53 -15.31 -7.75
C GLU A 190 -13.47 -14.17 -8.78
N MET A 191 -12.46 -13.30 -8.69
CA MET A 191 -12.31 -12.10 -9.51
C MET A 191 -11.53 -12.36 -10.79
N GLU A 192 -11.78 -11.58 -11.83
CA GLU A 192 -11.00 -11.66 -13.06
C GLU A 192 -9.57 -11.16 -12.82
N GLN A 193 -8.61 -11.69 -13.58
CA GLN A 193 -7.24 -11.17 -13.57
C GLN A 193 -7.25 -9.66 -13.88
N GLY A 194 -6.57 -8.87 -13.06
CA GLY A 194 -6.50 -7.41 -13.17
C GLY A 194 -7.73 -6.66 -12.63
N ALA A 195 -8.76 -7.36 -12.12
CA ALA A 195 -9.94 -6.71 -11.54
C ALA A 195 -9.80 -6.36 -10.06
N THR A 196 -8.83 -6.95 -9.35
CA THR A 196 -8.60 -6.75 -7.92
C THR A 196 -7.13 -6.88 -7.56
N ASN A 197 -6.73 -6.24 -6.47
CA ASN A 197 -5.40 -6.33 -5.89
C ASN A 197 -5.47 -6.10 -4.38
N LEU A 198 -4.66 -6.86 -3.63
CA LEU A 198 -4.37 -6.60 -2.24
C LEU A 198 -2.91 -6.14 -2.11
N VAL A 199 -2.65 -5.10 -1.35
CA VAL A 199 -1.29 -4.63 -1.08
C VAL A 199 -1.02 -4.64 0.41
N MET A 200 -0.07 -5.46 0.85
CA MET A 200 0.46 -5.46 2.20
C MET A 200 1.65 -4.50 2.28
N ILE A 201 1.49 -3.39 2.99
CA ILE A 201 2.51 -2.34 3.14
C ILE A 201 3.07 -2.45 4.57
N PRO A 202 4.33 -2.88 4.76
CA PRO A 202 4.87 -3.12 6.10
C PRO A 202 4.95 -1.84 6.93
N TYR A 203 4.60 -1.97 8.21
CA TYR A 203 4.73 -0.92 9.22
C TYR A 203 5.92 -1.25 10.13
N ALA A 204 6.02 -0.58 11.29
CA ALA A 204 7.20 -0.55 12.16
C ALA A 204 8.39 0.25 11.57
N GLY A 205 9.63 -0.13 11.86
CA GLY A 205 10.81 0.68 11.58
C GLY A 205 10.67 2.10 12.16
N LYS A 206 10.70 3.13 11.30
CA LYS A 206 10.51 4.52 11.78
C LYS A 206 9.09 4.76 12.31
N MET A 207 8.08 4.09 11.77
CA MET A 207 6.67 4.28 12.13
C MET A 207 6.36 3.89 13.58
N SER A 208 7.06 2.90 14.13
CA SER A 208 6.91 2.50 15.54
C SER A 208 7.66 3.40 16.52
N THR A 209 8.57 4.26 16.04
CA THR A 209 9.31 5.21 16.90
C THR A 209 8.58 6.54 17.10
N ILE A 210 7.55 6.81 16.31
CA ILE A 210 6.77 8.05 16.40
C ILE A 210 5.59 7.74 17.32
N LEU A 211 5.44 8.54 18.38
CA LEU A 211 4.31 8.38 19.31
C LEU A 211 2.99 8.70 18.60
N GLU A 212 1.94 7.96 18.97
CA GLU A 212 0.57 8.29 18.60
C GLU A 212 0.21 9.70 19.12
N GLY A 213 -0.56 10.47 18.34
CA GLY A 213 -0.92 11.84 18.68
C GLY A 213 0.11 12.92 18.32
N VAL A 214 1.32 12.59 17.87
CA VAL A 214 2.31 13.60 17.39
C VAL A 214 1.80 14.36 16.16
N ILE A 215 1.03 13.68 15.31
CA ILE A 215 0.23 14.22 14.21
C ILE A 215 -1.09 13.42 14.13
N PRO A 216 -2.13 13.89 13.42
CA PRO A 216 -3.44 13.25 13.40
C PRO A 216 -3.44 11.80 12.88
N PHE A 217 -2.45 11.42 12.07
CA PHE A 217 -2.29 10.04 11.62
C PHE A 217 -1.83 9.16 12.81
N PRO A 218 -2.68 8.25 13.33
CA PRO A 218 -2.45 7.59 14.62
C PRO A 218 -1.78 6.22 14.50
N HIS A 219 -1.75 5.64 13.30
CA HIS A 219 -1.35 4.24 13.10
C HIS A 219 0.18 4.08 13.20
N ARG A 220 0.69 3.80 14.39
CA ARG A 220 2.13 3.78 14.73
C ARG A 220 2.63 2.39 15.16
N ALA A 221 3.08 2.26 16.41
CA ALA A 221 3.48 1.00 16.99
C ALA A 221 2.27 0.07 17.16
N GLY A 222 2.50 -1.24 17.08
CA GLY A 222 1.44 -2.26 17.22
C GLY A 222 0.84 -2.75 15.90
N HIS A 223 1.13 -2.09 14.76
CA HIS A 223 0.67 -2.56 13.45
C HIS A 223 1.82 -3.22 12.66
N LEU A 224 1.59 -4.44 12.16
CA LEU A 224 2.51 -5.18 11.30
C LEU A 224 2.53 -4.59 9.89
N TYR A 225 1.35 -4.31 9.33
CA TYR A 225 1.19 -3.71 8.01
C TYR A 225 -0.19 -3.10 7.84
N MET A 226 -0.29 -2.20 6.86
CA MET A 226 -1.57 -1.77 6.30
C MET A 226 -1.90 -2.68 5.11
N LEU A 227 -3.14 -3.14 5.03
CA LEU A 227 -3.69 -3.88 3.91
C LEU A 227 -4.58 -2.94 3.09
N LEU A 228 -4.14 -2.60 1.90
CA LEU A 228 -4.95 -1.93 0.89
C LEU A 228 -5.69 -2.98 0.08
N GLN A 229 -7.00 -2.80 -0.10
CA GLN A 229 -7.88 -3.67 -0.88
C GLN A 229 -8.47 -2.85 -2.02
N GLU A 230 -8.30 -3.29 -3.25
CA GLU A 230 -8.70 -2.52 -4.43
C GLU A 230 -9.47 -3.38 -5.42
N VAL A 231 -10.48 -2.78 -6.04
CA VAL A 231 -11.06 -3.28 -7.28
C VAL A 231 -11.00 -2.20 -8.35
N TYR A 232 -10.75 -2.64 -9.58
CA TYR A 232 -10.51 -1.76 -10.71
C TYR A 232 -11.54 -1.99 -11.81
N TRP A 233 -11.80 -0.98 -12.63
CA TRP A 233 -12.49 -1.09 -13.92
C TRP A 233 -12.11 0.06 -14.86
N ASN A 234 -12.56 0.01 -16.10
CA ASN A 234 -12.37 1.09 -17.09
C ASN A 234 -13.72 1.59 -17.61
N GLY A 235 -13.71 2.65 -18.42
CA GLY A 235 -14.93 3.29 -18.93
C GLY A 235 -15.81 2.36 -19.77
N ASN A 236 -15.23 1.30 -20.33
CA ASN A 236 -15.94 0.31 -21.16
C ASN A 236 -16.50 -0.87 -20.34
N THR A 237 -16.26 -0.92 -19.03
CA THR A 237 -16.76 -1.99 -18.16
C THR A 237 -18.26 -1.82 -17.92
N ARG A 238 -19.08 -2.84 -18.21
CA ARG A 238 -20.53 -2.78 -18.02
C ARG A 238 -20.91 -2.57 -16.55
N VAL A 239 -21.95 -1.79 -16.30
CA VAL A 239 -22.37 -1.34 -14.95
C VAL A 239 -22.64 -2.49 -13.98
N ASP A 240 -23.23 -3.60 -14.45
CA ASP A 240 -23.44 -4.80 -13.65
C ASP A 240 -22.12 -5.43 -13.16
N PHE A 241 -21.08 -5.48 -13.99
CA PHE A 241 -19.74 -5.91 -13.56
C PHE A 241 -19.14 -4.93 -12.56
N GLN A 242 -19.27 -3.62 -12.78
CA GLN A 242 -18.81 -2.62 -11.80
C GLN A 242 -19.48 -2.85 -10.43
N ASN A 243 -20.81 -3.00 -10.40
CA ASN A 243 -21.58 -3.27 -9.19
C ASN A 243 -21.20 -4.61 -8.54
N LYS A 244 -20.92 -5.65 -9.33
CA LYS A 244 -20.44 -6.94 -8.83
C LYS A 244 -19.08 -6.79 -8.14
N ARG A 245 -18.15 -6.04 -8.72
CA ARG A 245 -16.82 -5.78 -8.13
C ARG A 245 -16.93 -4.98 -6.82
N LEU A 246 -17.81 -3.97 -6.78
CA LEU A 246 -18.09 -3.20 -5.56
C LEU A 246 -18.69 -4.06 -4.45
N SER A 247 -19.69 -4.89 -4.78
CA SER A 247 -20.32 -5.81 -3.83
C SER A 247 -19.32 -6.84 -3.30
N TRP A 248 -18.50 -7.40 -4.18
CA TRP A 248 -17.42 -8.32 -3.82
C TRP A 248 -16.42 -7.68 -2.85
N LEU A 249 -15.96 -6.45 -3.09
CA LEU A 249 -15.00 -5.78 -2.20
C LEU A 249 -15.60 -5.52 -0.81
N ARG A 250 -16.88 -5.16 -0.72
CA ARG A 250 -17.58 -5.03 0.57
C ARG A 250 -17.67 -6.37 1.29
N SER A 251 -17.99 -7.43 0.58
CA SER A 251 -18.03 -8.78 1.15
C SER A 251 -16.65 -9.21 1.64
N LEU A 252 -15.59 -9.05 0.83
CA LEU A 252 -14.21 -9.34 1.24
C LEU A 252 -13.82 -8.58 2.51
N SER A 253 -14.12 -7.28 2.57
CA SER A 253 -13.87 -6.46 3.75
C SER A 253 -14.54 -7.06 5.00
N ASN A 254 -15.76 -7.59 4.87
CA ASN A 254 -16.44 -8.25 5.99
C ASN A 254 -15.75 -9.56 6.39
N ASP A 255 -15.30 -10.37 5.43
CA ASP A 255 -14.57 -11.62 5.73
C ASP A 255 -13.20 -11.40 6.36
N LEU A 256 -12.61 -10.21 6.14
CA LEU A 256 -11.33 -9.81 6.73
C LEU A 256 -11.45 -9.36 8.19
N SER A 257 -12.66 -9.09 8.69
CA SER A 257 -12.91 -8.62 10.07
C SER A 257 -12.18 -9.39 11.18
N PRO A 258 -12.07 -10.74 11.17
CA PRO A 258 -11.36 -11.46 12.22
C PRO A 258 -9.83 -11.36 12.15
N TYR A 259 -9.26 -10.80 11.07
CA TYR A 259 -7.81 -10.74 10.83
C TYR A 259 -7.22 -9.33 10.96
N VAL A 260 -8.08 -8.32 11.14
CA VAL A 260 -7.69 -6.90 11.14
C VAL A 260 -7.93 -6.29 12.53
N SER A 261 -7.36 -5.11 12.76
CA SER A 261 -7.57 -4.34 13.98
C SER A 261 -9.06 -4.21 14.29
N SER A 262 -9.38 -4.19 15.58
CA SER A 262 -10.75 -4.02 16.07
C SER A 262 -10.77 -3.02 17.22
N ASN A 263 -11.95 -2.45 17.48
CA ASN A 263 -12.19 -1.49 18.57
C ASN A 263 -11.20 -0.31 18.63
N PRO A 264 -11.15 0.56 17.59
CA PRO A 264 -11.91 0.52 16.35
C PRO A 264 -11.23 -0.32 15.25
N ARG A 265 -12.01 -0.72 14.23
CA ARG A 265 -11.42 -1.21 12.97
C ARG A 265 -10.79 -0.02 12.24
N ARG A 266 -9.45 0.01 12.19
CA ARG A 266 -8.68 1.15 11.72
C ARG A 266 -8.63 1.20 10.19
N SER A 267 -8.74 2.40 9.64
CA SER A 267 -8.62 2.69 8.22
C SER A 267 -7.72 3.91 7.98
N TYR A 268 -7.25 4.09 6.75
CA TYR A 268 -6.43 5.24 6.35
C TYR A 268 -7.26 6.28 5.59
N ILE A 269 -7.26 7.51 6.10
CA ILE A 269 -8.04 8.64 5.59
C ILE A 269 -7.82 8.95 4.10
N ASN A 270 -6.61 8.72 3.57
CA ASN A 270 -6.30 8.98 2.15
C ASN A 270 -6.84 7.89 1.21
N TYR A 271 -7.34 6.77 1.75
CA TYR A 271 -8.20 5.82 1.05
C TYR A 271 -9.63 6.02 1.52
N ASN A 272 -10.18 7.20 1.21
CA ASN A 272 -11.48 7.63 1.69
C ASN A 272 -12.59 6.63 1.30
N ASP A 273 -13.24 6.06 2.31
CA ASP A 273 -14.24 5.02 2.16
C ASP A 273 -15.56 5.44 2.78
N LEU A 274 -16.47 5.93 1.93
CA LEU A 274 -17.82 6.35 2.34
C LEU A 274 -18.67 5.18 2.89
N ASP A 275 -18.29 3.92 2.67
CA ASP A 275 -18.98 2.79 3.28
C ASP A 275 -18.72 2.72 4.81
N LEU A 276 -17.70 3.43 5.34
CA LEU A 276 -17.46 3.57 6.78
C LEU A 276 -18.45 4.50 7.48
N GLY A 277 -19.29 5.20 6.70
CA GLY A 277 -20.26 6.16 7.18
C GLY A 277 -19.99 7.56 6.63
N VAL A 278 -21.08 8.30 6.43
CA VAL A 278 -21.07 9.72 6.11
C VAL A 278 -21.78 10.46 7.25
N GLY A 279 -21.26 11.60 7.64
CA GLY A 279 -21.97 12.48 8.57
C GLY A 279 -23.25 13.01 7.92
N ASN A 280 -24.25 13.33 8.74
CA ASN A 280 -25.49 13.97 8.28
C ASN A 280 -25.36 15.51 8.19
N SER A 281 -24.23 16.06 8.60
CA SER A 281 -24.06 17.51 8.73
C SER A 281 -23.88 18.18 7.37
N SER A 282 -24.63 19.24 7.12
CA SER A 282 -24.38 20.13 5.99
C SER A 282 -23.08 20.93 6.22
N TYR A 283 -22.51 21.49 5.15
CA TYR A 283 -21.36 22.41 5.29
C TYR A 283 -21.70 23.58 6.22
N GLU A 284 -22.93 24.09 6.17
CA GLU A 284 -23.42 25.17 7.03
C GLU A 284 -23.37 24.77 8.52
N GLU A 285 -23.85 23.57 8.85
CA GLU A 285 -23.84 23.04 10.23
C GLU A 285 -22.43 22.73 10.75
N ALA A 286 -21.48 22.41 9.88
CA ALA A 286 -20.08 22.17 10.25
C ALA A 286 -19.23 23.46 10.32
N SER A 287 -19.78 24.59 9.86
CA SER A 287 -19.08 25.87 9.73
C SER A 287 -19.38 26.89 10.84
N THR A 288 -20.28 26.54 11.78
CA THR A 288 -20.63 27.31 12.99
C THR A 288 -19.94 26.75 14.23
#